data_AF-V5I421-F1
#
_entry.id   AF-V5I421-F1
#
_cell.length_a   1.000
_cell.length_b   1.000
_cell.length_c   1.000
_cell.angle_alpha   90.00
_cell.angle_beta   90.00
_cell.angle_gamma   90.00
#
_symmetry.space_group_name_H-M   'P 1'
#
loop_
_entity.id
_entity.type
_entity.pdbx_description
1 polymer ?
#
loop_
_entity_poly.entity_id
_entity_poly.type
_entity_poly.pdbx_seq_one_letter_code
_entity_poly.pdbx_strand_id
1 'polypeptide(L)'
;LLALSFLISKGVSEELAEQTSTAEEELEYTISTTSLSGPSFNYSGTNPELVKYQDAWKFVTSNESFLMKYRNFNTSPTGANTTSCVNATMIEMNETSHSVPYNYRLLIRTTTGRRRTDDYNQITTN
;
A
#
# COMPACT_ATOMS: atom_id res chain seq x y z
N LEU A 1 -4.78 -21.65 28.28
CA LEU A 1 -3.63 -20.95 27.67
C LEU A 1 -3.95 -20.79 26.18
N LEU A 2 -3.97 -19.64 25.52
CA LEU A 2 -3.56 -18.26 25.83
C LEU A 2 -4.69 -17.29 25.46
N ALA A 3 -4.80 -16.21 26.23
CA ALA A 3 -5.76 -15.13 26.03
C ALA A 3 -5.35 -14.21 24.87
N LEU A 4 -6.30 -13.90 23.98
CA LEU A 4 -6.18 -12.90 22.94
C LEU A 4 -6.46 -11.51 23.54
N SER A 5 -5.42 -10.79 23.93
CA SER A 5 -5.55 -9.43 24.46
C SER A 5 -5.66 -8.42 23.31
N PHE A 6 -6.89 -7.97 23.01
CA PHE A 6 -7.14 -6.75 22.25
C PHE A 6 -6.86 -5.54 23.14
N LEU A 7 -5.80 -4.79 22.85
CA LEU A 7 -5.60 -3.47 23.44
C LEU A 7 -6.42 -2.44 22.65
N ILE A 8 -7.68 -2.28 23.04
CA ILE A 8 -8.46 -1.08 22.74
C ILE A 8 -8.01 -0.04 23.77
N SER A 9 -7.20 0.94 23.34
CA SER A 9 -6.88 2.08 24.20
C SER A 9 -8.09 3.01 24.27
N LYS A 10 -8.74 3.02 25.43
CA LYS A 10 -9.86 3.90 25.80
C LYS A 10 -9.35 4.95 26.79
N GLY A 11 -9.71 6.22 26.57
CA GLY A 11 -9.62 7.31 27.54
C GLY A 11 -9.33 8.64 26.84
N VAL A 12 -10.11 9.72 26.95
CA VAL A 12 -10.98 10.14 28.06
C VAL A 12 -12.19 10.94 27.53
N SER A 13 -13.31 10.82 28.23
CA SER A 13 -14.57 11.55 28.06
C SER A 13 -14.60 12.70 29.07
N GLU A 14 -14.88 13.93 28.64
CA GLU A 14 -15.91 14.85 29.17
C GLU A 14 -15.73 16.29 28.65
N GLU A 15 -16.88 16.92 28.48
CA GLU A 15 -17.27 18.23 27.96
C GLU A 15 -16.53 19.44 28.57
N LEU A 16 -16.06 20.37 27.73
CA LEU A 16 -16.15 21.81 28.03
C LEU A 16 -16.17 22.65 26.74
N ALA A 17 -17.07 23.62 26.76
CA ALA A 17 -17.46 24.52 25.69
C ALA A 17 -16.33 25.38 25.11
N GLU A 18 -16.63 25.89 23.90
CA GLU A 18 -16.16 27.16 23.35
C GLU A 18 -14.70 27.18 22.86
N GLN A 19 -14.51 27.16 21.54
CA GLN A 19 -13.57 28.05 20.85
C GLN A 19 -13.63 27.97 19.32
N THR A 20 -13.94 29.13 18.75
CA THR A 20 -13.40 29.73 17.52
C THR A 20 -13.49 28.97 16.19
N SER A 21 -14.42 29.49 15.36
CA SER A 21 -14.34 29.57 13.89
C SER A 21 -12.89 29.57 13.38
N THR A 22 -12.53 28.56 12.60
CA THR A 22 -11.34 28.57 11.76
C THR A 22 -11.81 28.40 10.33
N ALA A 23 -11.58 29.44 9.54
CA ALA A 23 -12.00 29.56 8.15
C ALA A 23 -11.51 28.37 7.32
N GLU A 24 -12.42 27.83 6.52
CA GLU A 24 -12.14 26.81 5.51
C GLU A 24 -11.40 27.50 4.35
N GLU A 25 -10.08 27.44 4.37
CA GLU A 25 -9.24 27.89 3.26
C GLU A 25 -9.42 26.92 2.09
N GLU A 26 -10.24 27.29 1.11
CA GLU A 26 -10.28 26.63 -0.20
C GLU A 26 -8.92 26.80 -0.88
N LEU A 27 -8.04 25.80 -0.70
CA LEU A 27 -6.82 25.71 -1.47
C LEU A 27 -7.16 25.13 -2.84
N GLU A 28 -7.26 26.00 -3.84
CA GLU A 28 -7.23 25.63 -5.25
C GLU A 28 -5.95 24.81 -5.53
N TYR A 29 -6.12 23.50 -5.66
CA TYR A 29 -5.02 22.59 -5.92
C TYR A 29 -4.76 22.55 -7.44
N THR A 30 -3.66 23.14 -7.87
CA THR A 30 -3.17 22.91 -9.23
C THR A 30 -2.68 21.46 -9.33
N ILE A 31 -3.44 20.59 -10.01
CA ILE A 31 -3.04 19.20 -10.28
C ILE A 31 -1.85 19.20 -11.24
N SER A 32 -0.63 19.20 -10.71
CA SER A 32 0.56 18.85 -11.50
C SER A 32 0.59 17.34 -11.72
N THR A 33 0.08 16.90 -12.87
CA THR A 33 0.19 15.52 -13.34
C THR A 33 1.64 15.18 -13.64
N THR A 34 2.38 14.75 -12.62
CA THR A 34 3.71 14.16 -12.86
C THR A 34 3.49 12.85 -13.61
N SER A 35 3.77 12.85 -14.92
CA SER A 35 3.65 11.66 -15.77
C SER A 35 4.50 10.52 -15.19
N LEU A 36 3.88 9.38 -14.87
CA LEU A 36 4.63 8.17 -14.57
C LEU A 36 5.33 7.71 -15.86
N SER A 37 6.66 7.75 -15.86
CA SER A 37 7.46 7.13 -16.90
C SER A 37 7.41 5.60 -16.73
N GLY A 38 6.90 4.90 -17.73
CA GLY A 38 6.83 3.45 -17.72
C GLY A 38 6.17 2.89 -18.98
N PRO A 39 6.33 1.59 -19.26
CA PRO A 39 5.61 0.93 -20.34
C PRO A 39 4.09 1.01 -20.09
N SER A 40 3.33 1.24 -21.16
CA SER A 40 1.88 1.06 -21.11
C SER A 40 1.58 -0.43 -21.09
N PHE A 41 0.85 -0.88 -20.07
CA PHE A 41 0.44 -2.27 -19.92
C PHE A 41 -1.01 -2.40 -20.39
N ASN A 42 -1.24 -3.19 -21.42
CA ASN A 42 -2.59 -3.62 -21.83
C ASN A 42 -2.68 -5.14 -21.66
N TYR A 43 -3.11 -5.58 -20.48
CA TYR A 43 -3.32 -7.00 -20.17
C TYR A 43 -4.80 -7.33 -20.25
N SER A 44 -5.17 -8.21 -21.19
CA SER A 44 -6.48 -8.85 -21.19
C SER A 44 -6.49 -9.95 -20.12
N GLY A 45 -7.37 -9.85 -19.13
CA GLY A 45 -7.54 -10.87 -18.09
C GLY A 45 -8.02 -12.22 -18.62
N THR A 46 -8.45 -12.31 -19.88
CA THR A 46 -9.00 -13.52 -20.50
C THR A 46 -8.20 -14.00 -21.70
N ASN A 47 -7.00 -13.46 -21.96
CA ASN A 47 -6.17 -13.95 -23.07
C ASN A 47 -5.78 -15.42 -22.83
N PRO A 48 -6.26 -16.37 -23.65
CA PRO A 48 -6.01 -17.80 -23.44
C PRO A 48 -4.53 -18.17 -23.54
N GLU A 49 -3.74 -17.43 -24.32
CA GLU A 49 -2.30 -17.66 -24.46
C GLU A 49 -1.52 -17.37 -23.17
N LEU A 50 -2.10 -16.57 -22.27
CA LEU A 50 -1.47 -16.12 -21.03
C LEU A 50 -1.94 -16.90 -19.79
N VAL A 51 -2.97 -17.75 -19.90
CA VAL A 51 -3.55 -18.47 -18.75
C VAL A 51 -2.51 -19.25 -17.96
N LYS A 52 -1.54 -19.88 -18.64
CA LYS A 52 -0.44 -20.62 -18.01
C LYS A 52 0.50 -19.77 -17.14
N TYR A 53 0.42 -18.44 -17.22
CA TYR A 53 1.23 -17.49 -16.45
C TYR A 53 0.42 -16.77 -15.35
N GLN A 54 -0.87 -17.09 -15.17
CA GLN A 54 -1.78 -16.40 -14.26
C GLN A 54 -2.08 -17.20 -12.97
N ASP A 55 -1.21 -18.16 -12.62
CA ASP A 55 -1.30 -18.87 -11.35
C ASP A 55 -0.87 -17.95 -10.20
N ALA A 56 -1.85 -17.28 -9.61
CA ALA A 56 -1.63 -16.36 -8.51
C ALA A 56 -1.10 -17.09 -7.26
N TRP A 57 -1.53 -18.32 -6.97
CA TRP A 57 -1.05 -19.05 -5.79
C TRP A 57 0.43 -19.38 -5.91
N LYS A 58 0.86 -19.91 -7.06
CA LYS A 58 2.27 -20.18 -7.34
C LYS A 58 3.13 -18.92 -7.28
N PHE A 59 2.61 -17.78 -7.72
CA PHE A 59 3.31 -16.50 -7.63
C PHE A 59 3.47 -16.04 -6.18
N VAL A 60 2.37 -15.97 -5.41
CA VAL A 60 2.40 -15.47 -4.03
C VAL A 60 3.06 -16.40 -3.03
N THR A 61 3.35 -17.65 -3.38
CA THR A 61 4.07 -18.62 -2.52
C THR A 61 5.51 -18.85 -2.94
N SER A 62 6.00 -18.13 -3.96
CA SER A 62 7.41 -18.25 -4.36
C SER A 62 8.33 -17.79 -3.22
N ASN A 63 9.46 -18.50 -3.04
CA ASN A 63 10.47 -18.17 -2.04
C ASN A 63 11.41 -17.07 -2.55
N GLU A 64 10.85 -16.01 -3.12
CA GLU A 64 11.55 -14.88 -3.70
C GLU A 64 11.11 -13.57 -3.02
N SER A 65 11.86 -12.49 -3.23
CA SER A 65 11.44 -11.14 -2.87
C SER A 65 11.16 -10.35 -4.14
N PHE A 66 10.14 -9.50 -4.08
CA PHE A 66 9.63 -8.78 -5.24
C PHE A 66 9.91 -7.29 -5.14
N LEU A 67 10.64 -6.76 -6.11
CA LEU A 67 10.86 -5.33 -6.27
C LEU A 67 9.92 -4.75 -7.34
N MET A 68 9.13 -3.74 -6.98
CA MET A 68 8.29 -3.04 -7.95
C MET A 68 9.14 -2.12 -8.84
N LYS A 69 9.31 -2.50 -10.11
CA LYS A 69 10.09 -1.74 -11.10
C LYS A 69 9.27 -0.67 -11.81
N TYR A 70 8.04 -1.00 -12.20
CA TYR A 70 7.14 -0.11 -12.94
C TYR A 70 5.74 -0.13 -12.31
N ARG A 71 5.03 0.97 -12.43
CA ARG A 71 3.60 1.10 -12.12
C ARG A 71 3.01 2.23 -12.97
N ASN A 72 1.70 2.26 -13.09
CA ASN A 72 0.96 3.25 -13.87
C ASN A 72 0.01 4.12 -13.03
N PHE A 73 0.09 4.04 -11.69
CA PHE A 73 -0.69 4.85 -10.77
C PHE A 73 0.18 5.47 -9.66
N ASN A 74 -0.28 6.60 -9.12
CA ASN A 74 0.28 7.23 -7.92
C ASN A 74 -0.61 6.90 -6.72
N THR A 75 0.01 6.69 -5.56
CA THR A 75 -0.67 6.40 -4.29
C THR A 75 -1.05 7.66 -3.52
N SER A 76 -0.62 8.84 -3.98
CA SER A 76 -1.01 10.12 -3.37
C SER A 76 -2.31 10.65 -3.99
N PRO A 77 -3.30 11.10 -3.19
CA PRO A 77 -4.49 11.80 -3.70
C PRO A 77 -4.13 13.03 -4.55
N THR A 78 -2.99 13.65 -4.27
CA THR A 78 -2.46 14.82 -5.01
C THR A 78 -1.81 14.44 -6.34
N GLY A 79 -1.81 13.15 -6.73
CA GLY A 79 -1.15 12.66 -7.93
C GLY A 79 0.38 12.69 -7.89
N ALA A 80 0.99 13.07 -6.75
CA ALA A 80 2.43 13.05 -6.56
C ALA A 80 2.97 11.63 -6.39
N ASN A 81 4.09 11.32 -7.04
CA ASN A 81 4.83 10.08 -6.81
C ASN A 81 5.65 10.19 -5.52
N THR A 82 5.00 9.96 -4.38
CA THR A 82 5.64 10.02 -3.06
C THR A 82 6.30 8.70 -2.67
N THR A 83 5.98 7.59 -3.33
CA THR A 83 6.45 6.25 -2.96
C THR A 83 7.41 5.66 -3.99
N SER A 84 8.55 5.15 -3.53
CA SER A 84 9.60 4.52 -4.35
C SER A 84 10.18 3.29 -3.63
N CYS A 85 11.02 2.52 -4.33
CA CYS A 85 11.77 1.38 -3.76
C CYS A 85 10.88 0.39 -2.99
N VAL A 86 9.73 0.02 -3.58
CA VAL A 86 8.78 -0.90 -2.94
C VAL A 86 9.27 -2.33 -3.11
N ASN A 87 9.50 -3.01 -1.98
CA ASN A 87 9.90 -4.41 -1.89
C ASN A 87 8.85 -5.19 -1.10
N ALA A 88 8.58 -6.43 -1.51
CA ALA A 88 7.72 -7.37 -0.79
C ALA A 88 8.47 -8.68 -0.53
N THR A 89 8.46 -9.14 0.72
CA THR A 89 9.08 -10.40 1.13
C THR A 89 8.06 -11.23 1.91
N MET A 90 7.86 -12.48 1.52
CA MET A 90 6.96 -13.41 2.21
C MET A 90 7.46 -13.66 3.63
N ILE A 91 6.55 -13.66 4.60
CA ILE A 91 6.86 -14.01 6.01
C ILE A 91 6.66 -15.50 6.20
N GLU A 92 5.45 -15.97 5.90
CA GLU A 92 5.06 -17.38 5.98
C GLU A 92 3.92 -17.65 5.00
N MET A 93 3.68 -18.91 4.69
CA MET A 93 2.55 -19.36 3.87
C MET A 93 1.63 -20.25 4.70
N ASN A 94 0.33 -20.07 4.53
CA ASN A 94 -0.69 -20.97 5.07
C ASN A 94 -1.49 -21.61 3.93
N GLU A 95 -1.14 -22.86 3.63
CA GLU A 95 -1.79 -23.69 2.61
C GLU A 95 -3.27 -23.98 2.94
N THR A 96 -3.62 -24.10 4.23
CA THR A 96 -4.99 -24.42 4.64
C THR A 96 -5.95 -23.27 4.34
N SER A 97 -5.51 -22.03 4.58
CA SER A 97 -6.35 -20.84 4.40
C SER A 97 -6.06 -20.08 3.11
N HIS A 98 -5.19 -20.60 2.23
CA HIS A 98 -4.67 -19.91 1.05
C HIS A 98 -4.27 -18.45 1.34
N SER A 99 -3.56 -18.25 2.44
CA SER A 99 -3.18 -16.92 2.93
C SER A 99 -1.67 -16.81 3.06
N VAL A 100 -1.12 -15.68 2.61
CA VAL A 100 0.30 -15.38 2.68
C VAL A 100 0.51 -13.98 3.24
N PRO A 101 0.96 -13.84 4.50
CA PRO A 101 1.47 -12.56 5.01
C PRO A 101 2.78 -12.16 4.34
N TYR A 102 2.82 -10.92 3.87
CA TYR A 102 3.98 -10.26 3.29
C TYR A 102 4.44 -9.08 4.16
N ASN A 103 5.74 -8.92 4.29
CA ASN A 103 6.34 -7.69 4.75
C ASN A 103 6.65 -6.79 3.54
N TYR A 104 6.13 -5.58 3.57
CA TYR A 104 6.37 -4.55 2.57
C TYR A 104 7.29 -3.49 3.13
N ARG A 105 8.30 -3.12 2.35
CA ARG A 105 9.20 -2.00 2.61
C ARG A 105 9.10 -0.99 1.48
N LEU A 106 9.00 0.29 1.81
CA LEU A 106 8.96 1.37 0.83
C LEU A 106 9.67 2.62 1.31
N LEU A 107 10.11 3.44 0.36
CA LEU A 107 10.68 4.75 0.60
C LEU A 107 9.66 5.83 0.22
N ILE A 108 9.25 6.62 1.21
CA ILE A 108 8.32 7.74 1.05
C ILE A 108 9.09 9.06 1.02
N ARG A 109 8.76 9.92 0.06
CA ARG A 109 9.18 11.33 -0.01
C ARG A 109 8.04 12.22 0.45
N THR A 110 8.27 13.01 1.49
CA THR A 110 7.29 13.97 2.00
C THR A 110 7.22 15.21 1.12
N THR A 111 6.16 16.00 1.28
CA THR A 111 5.99 17.32 0.64
C THR A 111 7.12 18.28 0.98
N THR A 112 7.73 18.15 2.15
CA THR A 112 8.91 18.91 2.59
C THR A 112 10.23 18.42 1.98
N GLY A 113 10.21 17.37 1.14
CA GLY A 113 11.40 16.80 0.49
C GLY A 113 12.18 15.81 1.35
N ARG A 114 11.79 15.57 2.60
CA ARG A 114 12.38 14.55 3.48
C ARG A 114 12.04 13.15 2.98
N ARG A 115 12.95 12.20 3.20
CA ARG A 115 12.74 10.77 2.93
C ARG A 115 12.52 10.00 4.22
N ARG A 116 11.60 9.04 4.21
CA ARG A 116 11.31 8.12 5.30
C ARG A 116 11.14 6.71 4.73
N THR A 117 11.62 5.71 5.46
CA THR A 117 11.36 4.31 5.17
C THR A 117 10.21 3.82 6.02
N ASP A 118 9.27 3.13 5.40
CA ASP A 118 8.12 2.53 6.05
C ASP A 118 8.16 1.03 5.83
N ASP A 119 7.87 0.28 6.89
CA ASP A 119 7.70 -1.18 6.87
C ASP A 119 6.29 -1.50 7.39
N TYR A 120 5.52 -2.32 6.67
CA TYR A 120 4.21 -2.78 7.11
C TYR A 120 3.93 -4.21 6.66
N ASN A 121 3.03 -4.90 7.36
CA ASN A 121 2.60 -6.25 7.00
C ASN A 121 1.23 -6.21 6.31
N GLN A 122 1.05 -7.00 5.26
CA GLN A 122 -0.24 -7.17 4.58
C GLN A 122 -0.45 -8.64 4.31
N ILE A 123 -1.70 -9.11 4.49
CA ILE A 123 -2.09 -10.48 4.17
C ILE A 123 -2.68 -10.50 2.76
N THR A 124 -2.15 -11.36 1.91
CA THR A 124 -2.74 -11.68 0.60
C THR A 124 -3.49 -13.00 0.68
N THR A 125 -4.72 -13.02 0.15
CA THR A 125 -5.58 -14.21 0.08
C THR A 125 -5.99 -14.44 -1.37
N ASN A 126 -6.13 -15.70 -1.78
CA ASN A 126 -6.63 -16.09 -3.11
C ASN A 126 -7.88 -16.96 -2.97
#